data_AF-A0A2E3JCP4-F1
#
_entry.id   AF-A0A2E3JCP4-F1
#
_cell.length_a   1.000
_cell.length_b   1.000
_cell.length_c   1.000
_cell.angle_alpha   90.00
_cell.angle_beta   90.00
_cell.angle_gamma   90.00
#
_symmetry.space_group_name_H-M   'P 1'
#
loop_
_entity.id
_entity.type
_entity.pdbx_description
1 polymer ?
#
loop_
_entity_poly.entity_id
_entity_poly.type
_entity_poly.pdbx_seq_one_letter_code
_entity_poly.pdbx_strand_id
1 'polypeptide(L)'
;MTDDFEEAVENIRNKKNKTERDRIYEIVGFSLLIAGSLLAFIAYFVAGSQNSGNLAIDSLEHNEHIILALFGLTLSIVGGFIYIRFSIGRFLRFWLLRQIYESKSKD
;
A
#
# COMPACT_ATOMS: atom_id res chain seq x y z
N MET A 1 -19.03 -7.54 -38.46
CA MET A 1 -19.57 -6.28 -37.89
C MET A 1 -19.95 -6.43 -36.42
N THR A 2 -20.57 -7.53 -35.98
CA THR A 2 -20.76 -7.83 -34.55
C THR A 2 -19.43 -8.07 -33.84
N ASP A 3 -18.50 -8.77 -34.52
CA ASP A 3 -17.24 -9.22 -33.93
C ASP A 3 -16.27 -8.04 -33.65
N ASP A 4 -16.17 -7.07 -34.57
CA ASP A 4 -15.36 -5.86 -34.38
C ASP A 4 -15.86 -4.99 -33.21
N PHE A 5 -17.18 -4.94 -33.02
CA PHE A 5 -17.79 -4.21 -31.92
C PHE A 5 -17.58 -4.92 -30.58
N GLU A 6 -17.74 -6.24 -30.57
CA GLU A 6 -17.53 -7.07 -29.39
C GLU A 6 -16.05 -7.03 -28.95
N GLU A 7 -15.11 -7.10 -29.90
CA GLU A 7 -13.68 -6.93 -29.64
C GLU A 7 -13.35 -5.53 -29.09
N ALA A 8 -13.93 -4.46 -29.65
CA ALA A 8 -13.73 -3.10 -29.15
C ALA A 8 -14.28 -2.92 -27.72
N VAL A 9 -15.47 -3.45 -27.43
CA VAL A 9 -16.07 -3.44 -26.08
C VAL A 9 -15.21 -4.23 -25.11
N GLU A 10 -14.70 -5.39 -25.52
CA GLU A 10 -13.87 -6.23 -24.68
C GLU A 10 -12.51 -5.58 -24.37
N ASN A 11 -11.93 -4.89 -25.36
CA ASN A 11 -10.67 -4.16 -25.20
C ASN A 11 -10.82 -2.96 -24.25
N ILE A 12 -11.94 -2.22 -24.35
CA ILE A 12 -12.28 -1.15 -23.40
C ILE A 12 -12.51 -1.72 -21.99
N ARG A 13 -13.24 -2.83 -21.88
CA ARG A 13 -13.48 -3.52 -20.60
C ARG A 13 -12.17 -3.99 -19.95
N ASN A 14 -11.27 -4.60 -20.72
CA ASN A 14 -9.95 -5.02 -20.24
C ASN A 14 -9.08 -3.84 -19.80
N LYS A 15 -9.15 -2.70 -20.51
CA LYS A 15 -8.44 -1.46 -20.12
C LYS A 15 -8.99 -0.86 -18.83
N LYS A 16 -10.30 -0.96 -18.60
CA LYS A 16 -10.96 -0.57 -17.34
C LYS A 16 -10.52 -1.48 -16.18
N ASN A 17 -10.49 -2.80 -16.39
CA ASN A 17 -10.06 -3.78 -15.40
C ASN A 17 -8.60 -3.57 -14.96
N LYS A 18 -7.68 -3.23 -15.87
CA LYS A 18 -6.29 -2.91 -15.51
C LYS A 18 -6.21 -1.69 -14.59
N THR A 19 -6.98 -0.64 -14.87
CA THR A 19 -7.01 0.58 -14.06
C THR A 19 -7.59 0.34 -12.66
N GLU A 20 -8.58 -0.55 -12.56
CA GLU A 20 -9.19 -0.93 -11.29
C GLU A 20 -8.27 -1.79 -10.42
N ARG A 21 -7.53 -2.73 -11.04
CA ARG A 21 -6.51 -3.52 -10.36
C ARG A 21 -5.37 -2.65 -9.80
N ASP A 22 -4.87 -1.68 -10.56
CA ASP A 22 -3.85 -0.73 -10.10
C ASP A 22 -4.32 -0.01 -8.81
N ARG A 23 -5.59 0.40 -8.76
CA ARG A 23 -6.19 1.06 -7.59
C ARG A 23 -6.33 0.12 -6.39
N ILE A 24 -6.68 -1.15 -6.63
CA ILE A 24 -6.75 -2.15 -5.55
C ILE A 24 -5.37 -2.33 -4.91
N TYR A 25 -4.30 -2.45 -5.70
CA TYR A 25 -2.94 -2.60 -5.17
C TYR A 25 -2.46 -1.34 -4.41
N GLU A 26 -2.87 -0.15 -4.85
CA GLU A 26 -2.62 1.11 -4.13
C GLU A 26 -3.26 1.08 -2.73
N ILE A 27 -4.56 0.74 -2.64
CA ILE A 27 -5.29 0.67 -1.38
C ILE A 27 -4.73 -0.42 -0.47
N VAL A 28 -4.45 -1.60 -1.02
CA VAL A 28 -3.88 -2.72 -0.27
C VAL A 28 -2.51 -2.34 0.28
N GLY A 29 -1.62 -1.78 -0.54
CA GLY A 29 -0.30 -1.33 -0.09
C GLY A 29 -0.38 -0.27 1.01
N PHE A 30 -1.27 0.71 0.86
CA PHE A 30 -1.50 1.74 1.88
C PHE A 30 -2.05 1.16 3.19
N SER A 31 -3.03 0.26 3.09
CA SER A 31 -3.60 -0.41 4.26
C SER A 31 -2.56 -1.26 4.98
N LEU A 32 -1.68 -1.94 4.24
CA LEU A 32 -0.59 -2.73 4.79
C LEU A 32 0.46 -1.85 5.49
N LEU A 33 0.78 -0.68 4.91
CA LEU A 33 1.66 0.31 5.56
C LEU A 33 1.09 0.74 6.91
N ILE A 34 -0.17 1.16 6.94
CA ILE A 34 -0.81 1.64 8.17
C ILE A 34 -0.92 0.51 9.19
N ALA A 35 -1.37 -0.67 8.78
CA ALA A 35 -1.53 -1.81 9.67
C ALA A 35 -0.19 -2.25 10.28
N GLY A 36 0.88 -2.34 9.47
CA GLY A 36 2.22 -2.68 9.95
C GLY A 36 2.78 -1.64 10.93
N SER A 37 2.58 -0.35 10.61
CA SER A 37 2.99 0.75 11.50
C SER A 37 2.26 0.70 12.85
N LEU A 38 0.93 0.53 12.83
CA LEU A 38 0.12 0.41 14.05
C LEU A 38 0.53 -0.80 14.88
N LEU A 39 0.79 -1.96 14.24
CA LEU A 39 1.29 -3.15 14.91
C LEU A 39 2.61 -2.89 15.64
N ALA A 40 3.56 -2.22 14.99
CA ALA A 40 4.85 -1.88 15.59
C ALA A 40 4.68 -0.92 16.79
N PHE A 41 3.81 0.08 16.67
CA PHE A 41 3.49 0.99 17.77
C PHE A 41 2.85 0.27 18.96
N ILE A 42 1.85 -0.58 18.71
CA ILE A 42 1.17 -1.35 19.75
C ILE A 42 2.17 -2.27 20.46
N ALA A 43 3.00 -2.99 19.70
CA ALA A 43 4.02 -3.88 20.27
C ALA A 43 5.00 -3.11 21.18
N TYR A 44 5.42 -1.90 20.79
CA TYR A 44 6.28 -1.06 21.63
C TYR A 44 5.60 -0.64 22.93
N PHE A 45 4.36 -0.17 22.87
CA PHE A 45 3.61 0.23 24.07
C PHE A 45 3.34 -0.94 25.00
N VAL A 46 3.01 -2.12 24.46
CA VAL A 46 2.82 -3.34 25.25
C VAL A 46 4.14 -3.78 25.88
N ALA A 47 5.24 -3.81 25.12
CA ALA A 47 6.56 -4.14 25.66
C ALA A 47 6.99 -3.24 26.83
N GLY A 48 6.61 -1.96 26.79
CA GLY A 48 6.92 -0.97 27.82
C GLY A 48 6.00 -1.00 29.04
N SER A 49 4.83 -1.62 28.97
CA SER A 49 3.88 -1.72 30.09
C SER A 49 4.08 -2.97 30.94
N GLN A 50 4.94 -3.90 30.51
CA GLN A 50 5.20 -5.15 31.22
C GLN A 50 6.02 -4.92 32.48
N ASN A 51 5.52 -5.48 33.58
CA ASN A 51 6.18 -5.49 34.87
C ASN A 51 5.66 -6.69 35.67
N SER A 52 6.25 -7.85 35.43
CA SER A 52 5.90 -9.12 36.09
C SER A 52 6.58 -9.24 37.46
N GLY A 53 7.51 -8.33 37.80
CA GLY A 53 8.28 -8.37 39.05
C GLY A 53 9.37 -9.45 39.08
N ASN A 54 9.55 -10.17 37.97
CA ASN A 54 10.59 -11.16 37.76
C ASN A 54 11.37 -10.83 36.48
N LEU A 55 12.63 -10.43 36.65
CA LEU A 55 13.55 -10.04 35.58
C LEU A 55 13.67 -11.08 34.46
N ALA A 56 13.65 -12.38 34.78
CA ALA A 56 13.76 -13.44 33.78
C ALA A 56 12.54 -13.47 32.85
N ILE A 57 11.34 -13.32 33.42
CA ILE A 57 10.07 -13.34 32.67
C ILE A 57 9.94 -12.05 31.85
N ASP A 58 10.21 -10.90 32.46
CA ASP A 58 10.15 -9.60 31.78
C ASP A 58 11.07 -9.55 30.55
N SER A 59 12.28 -10.14 30.64
CA SER A 59 13.22 -10.20 29.52
C SER A 59 12.70 -11.06 28.35
N LEU A 60 12.00 -12.15 28.63
CA LEU A 60 11.47 -13.04 27.60
C LEU A 60 10.33 -12.35 26.86
N GLU A 61 9.36 -11.82 27.60
CA GLU A 61 8.20 -11.13 27.03
C GLU A 61 8.63 -9.89 26.22
N HIS A 62 9.64 -9.14 26.71
CA HIS A 62 10.16 -7.98 25.99
C HIS A 62 10.79 -8.36 24.63
N ASN A 63 11.53 -9.48 24.57
CA ASN A 63 12.13 -9.97 23.32
C ASN A 63 11.06 -10.41 22.31
N GLU A 64 9.98 -11.04 22.76
CA GLU A 64 8.86 -11.44 21.89
C GLU A 64 8.19 -10.22 21.26
N HIS A 65 7.97 -9.15 22.03
CA HIS A 65 7.40 -7.92 21.50
C HIS A 65 8.36 -7.16 20.57
N ILE A 66 9.67 -7.23 20.81
CA ILE A 66 10.67 -6.68 19.87
C ILE A 66 10.55 -7.37 18.51
N ILE A 67 10.44 -8.70 18.49
CA ILE A 67 10.28 -9.48 17.25
C ILE A 67 8.98 -9.09 16.54
N LEU A 68 7.88 -8.95 17.28
CA LEU A 68 6.60 -8.48 16.73
C LEU A 68 6.70 -7.06 16.17
N ALA A 69 7.42 -6.15 16.85
CA ALA A 69 7.62 -4.78 16.39
C ALA A 69 8.45 -4.73 15.10
N LEU A 70 9.53 -5.52 15.01
CA LEU A 70 10.33 -5.70 13.79
C LEU A 70 9.50 -6.26 12.64
N PHE A 71 8.66 -7.25 12.91
CA PHE A 71 7.75 -7.80 11.90
C PHE A 71 6.74 -6.75 11.41
N GLY A 72 6.12 -5.99 12.31
CA GLY A 72 5.23 -4.88 11.94
C GLY A 72 5.94 -3.81 11.10
N LEU A 73 7.18 -3.46 11.47
CA LEU A 73 8.00 -2.50 10.74
C LEU A 73 8.32 -2.98 9.32
N THR A 74 8.74 -4.23 9.16
CA THR A 74 9.05 -4.80 7.83
C THR A 74 7.81 -4.87 6.94
N LEU A 75 6.65 -5.26 7.49
CA LEU A 75 5.37 -5.19 6.78
C LEU A 75 5.03 -3.77 6.35
N SER A 76 5.28 -2.78 7.22
CA SER A 76 5.04 -1.37 6.92
C SER A 76 5.90 -0.89 5.74
N ILE A 77 7.19 -1.25 5.73
CA ILE A 77 8.12 -0.91 4.65
C ILE A 77 7.67 -1.55 3.32
N VAL A 78 7.31 -2.83 3.33
CA VAL A 78 6.84 -3.53 2.13
C VAL A 78 5.53 -2.92 1.61
N GLY A 79 4.58 -2.62 2.50
CA GLY A 79 3.33 -1.94 2.17
C GLY A 79 3.58 -0.57 1.55
N GLY A 80 4.50 0.20 2.12
CA GLY A 80 4.93 1.49 1.60
C GLY A 80 5.54 1.41 0.21
N PHE A 81 6.40 0.43 -0.05
CA PHE A 81 6.97 0.23 -1.37
C PHE A 81 5.91 -0.09 -2.41
N ILE A 82 4.97 -0.98 -2.09
CA ILE A 82 3.82 -1.31 -2.95
C ILE A 82 2.99 -0.05 -3.22
N TYR A 83 2.63 0.70 -2.18
CA TYR A 83 1.85 1.92 -2.31
C TYR A 83 2.51 2.94 -3.23
N ILE A 84 3.79 3.26 -3.00
CA ILE A 84 4.54 4.21 -3.82
C ILE A 84 4.60 3.74 -5.28
N ARG A 85 4.90 2.45 -5.50
CA ARG A 85 5.06 1.87 -6.84
C ARG A 85 3.80 2.01 -7.70
N PHE A 86 2.61 1.87 -7.11
CA PHE A 86 1.32 2.00 -7.80
C PHE A 86 0.80 3.46 -7.82
N SER A 87 1.07 4.25 -6.77
CA SER A 87 0.67 5.65 -6.67
C SER A 87 1.33 6.54 -7.75
N ILE A 88 2.63 6.33 -8.02
CA ILE A 88 3.36 7.10 -9.04
C ILE A 88 2.73 6.94 -10.44
N GLY A 89 2.30 5.74 -10.79
CA GLY A 89 1.68 5.49 -12.09
C GLY A 89 0.41 6.33 -12.31
N ARG A 90 -0.37 6.55 -11.26
CA ARG A 90 -1.57 7.38 -11.29
C ARG A 90 -1.24 8.87 -11.39
N PHE A 91 -0.24 9.32 -10.63
CA PHE A 91 0.24 10.70 -10.69
C PHE A 91 0.75 11.08 -12.08
N LEU A 92 1.59 10.23 -12.68
CA LEU A 92 2.11 10.48 -14.03
C LEU A 92 1.00 10.53 -15.10
N ARG A 93 0.00 9.64 -15.02
CA ARG A 93 -1.16 9.67 -15.93
C ARG A 93 -1.91 11.00 -15.83
N PHE A 94 -2.17 11.47 -14.61
CA PHE A 94 -2.81 12.77 -14.39
C PHE A 94 -1.96 13.93 -14.93
N TRP A 95 -0.65 13.88 -14.67
CA TRP A 95 0.28 14.91 -15.12
C TRP A 95 0.37 14.99 -16.64
N LEU A 96 0.42 13.85 -17.35
CA LEU A 96 0.40 13.80 -18.80
C LEU A 96 -0.92 14.30 -19.40
N LEU A 97 -2.06 13.93 -18.82
CA LEU A 97 -3.38 14.44 -19.23
C LEU A 97 -3.44 15.96 -19.15
N ARG A 98 -2.89 16.53 -18.07
CA ARG A 98 -2.80 17.97 -17.90
C ARG A 98 -1.93 18.63 -18.97
N GLN A 99 -0.76 18.07 -19.26
CA GLN A 99 0.14 18.59 -20.30
C GLN A 99 -0.51 18.61 -21.68
N ILE A 100 -1.23 17.55 -22.06
CA ILE A 100 -1.95 17.47 -23.34
C ILE A 100 -3.07 18.52 -23.41
N TYR A 101 -3.78 18.74 -22.31
CA TYR A 101 -4.84 19.74 -22.26
C TYR A 101 -4.29 21.17 -22.41
N GLU A 102 -3.20 21.48 -21.70
CA GLU A 102 -2.52 22.78 -21.77
C GLU A 102 -1.89 23.04 -23.15
N SER A 103 -1.43 22.00 -23.87
CA SER A 103 -0.95 22.17 -25.24
C SER A 103 -2.10 22.42 -26.22
N LYS A 104 -3.23 21.73 -26.05
CA LYS A 104 -4.38 21.84 -26.96
C LYS A 104 -5.17 23.14 -26.81
N SER A 105 -5.01 23.86 -25.71
CA SER A 105 -5.63 25.19 -25.51
C SER A 105 -4.81 26.34 -26.11
N LYS A 106 -3.58 26.07 -26.59
CA LYS A 106 -2.68 27.07 -27.16
C LYS A 106 -2.71 27.13 -28.70
N ASP A 107 -3.37 26.18 -29.34
CA ASP A 107 -3.69 26.15 -30.78
C ASP A 107 -5.16 26.55 -31.00
#